data_AF-A0A7Y9U8X3-F1
#
_entry.id   AF-A0A7Y9U8X3-F1
#
_cell.length_a   1.000
_cell.length_b   1.000
_cell.length_c   1.000
_cell.angle_alpha   90.00
_cell.angle_beta   90.00
_cell.angle_gamma   90.00
#
_symmetry.space_group_name_H-M   'P 1'
#
loop_
_entity.id
_entity.type
_entity.pdbx_description
1 polymer ?
#
loop_
_entity_poly.entity_id
_entity_poly.type
_entity_poly.pdbx_seq_one_letter_code
_entity_poly.pdbx_strand_id
1 'polypeptide(L)'
;MTRPDRKTLQEPGSRRIVRTGRTIDDINAAARAGFQPLVQFLRPSPDVHFSVAIFQNHATGEIQELSFDLREWPSDGKLVAGGSYYPYHFPSPFAAYLLPRDLVVGEEVWLDDLIEDLVAARGSNGFRPRLSAAPAVWNGRGFDILFDPVQDAECWIG
;
A
#
# COMPACT_ATOMS: atom_id res chain seq x y z
N MET A 1 23.45 -8.89 11.44
CA MET A 1 22.19 -8.35 11.98
C MET A 1 21.14 -9.45 11.86
N THR A 2 20.50 -9.82 12.96
CA THR A 2 19.42 -10.81 12.99
C THR A 2 18.15 -10.16 12.44
N ARG A 3 17.43 -10.85 11.55
CA ARG A 3 16.20 -10.31 10.95
C ARG A 3 15.11 -10.11 12.02
N PRO A 4 14.35 -9.00 11.99
CA PRO A 4 13.24 -8.79 12.91
C PRO A 4 12.15 -9.85 12.76
N ASP A 5 11.45 -10.18 13.86
CA ASP A 5 10.33 -11.11 13.87
C ASP A 5 9.15 -10.55 13.05
N ARG A 6 8.42 -11.41 12.33
CA ARG A 6 7.33 -11.04 11.43
C ARG A 6 6.25 -10.19 12.13
N LYS A 7 6.00 -10.44 13.42
CA LYS A 7 5.06 -9.64 14.21
C LYS A 7 5.51 -8.18 14.36
N THR A 8 6.82 -7.95 14.44
CA THR A 8 7.39 -6.60 14.55
C THR A 8 7.37 -5.82 13.23
N LEU A 9 7.05 -6.48 12.11
CA LEU A 9 6.83 -5.86 10.80
C LEU A 9 5.39 -5.37 10.61
N GLN A 10 4.44 -5.84 11.42
CA GLN A 10 3.02 -5.58 11.25
C GLN A 10 2.46 -4.54 12.23
N GLU A 11 3.21 -4.21 13.29
CA GLU A 11 2.80 -3.25 14.31
C GLU A 11 3.92 -2.27 14.69
N PRO A 12 3.57 -1.03 15.09
CA PRO A 12 4.55 -0.02 15.48
C PRO A 12 5.42 -0.42 16.68
N GLY A 13 4.86 -1.14 17.65
CA GLY A 13 5.55 -1.46 18.91
C GLY A 13 5.95 -0.20 19.67
N SER A 14 7.19 -0.11 20.13
CA SER A 14 7.74 1.08 20.82
C SER A 14 8.34 2.12 19.87
N ARG A 15 8.25 1.93 18.55
CA ARG A 15 8.83 2.84 17.56
C ARG A 15 8.08 4.15 17.52
N ARG A 16 8.83 5.21 17.28
CA ARG A 16 8.26 6.52 16.95
C ARG A 16 7.48 6.41 15.64
N ILE A 17 6.29 6.99 15.60
CA ILE A 17 5.47 7.05 14.38
C ILE A 17 5.83 8.29 13.57
N VAL A 18 6.17 8.10 12.30
CA VAL A 18 6.32 9.16 11.31
C VAL A 18 5.08 9.14 10.42
N ARG A 19 4.37 10.27 10.38
CA ARG A 19 3.13 10.45 9.61
C ARG A 19 3.41 10.84 8.17
N THR A 20 2.40 10.65 7.31
CA THR A 20 2.43 11.08 5.91
C THR A 20 1.42 12.17 5.62
N GLY A 21 1.88 13.28 5.02
CA GLY A 21 1.01 14.30 4.44
C GLY A 21 0.67 13.94 2.99
N ARG A 22 -0.63 13.80 2.68
CA ARG A 22 -1.13 13.41 1.34
C ARG A 22 -1.60 14.60 0.50
N THR A 23 -1.80 15.76 1.11
CA THR A 23 -2.20 17.00 0.43
C THR A 23 -1.19 18.11 0.69
N ILE A 24 -1.19 19.14 -0.17
CA ILE A 24 -0.39 20.34 0.03
C ILE A 24 -0.69 21.00 1.39
N ASP A 25 -1.96 21.02 1.79
CA ASP A 25 -2.39 21.63 3.04
C ASP A 25 -1.85 20.88 4.26
N ASP A 26 -1.91 19.55 4.27
CA ASP A 26 -1.36 18.72 5.34
C ASP A 26 0.16 18.89 5.46
N ILE A 27 0.85 18.86 4.31
CA ILE A 27 2.31 19.01 4.23
C ILE A 27 2.72 20.38 4.79
N ASN A 28 2.05 21.45 4.37
CA ASN A 28 2.35 22.80 4.82
C ASN A 28 1.95 23.03 6.29
N ALA A 29 0.87 22.41 6.75
CA ALA A 29 0.47 22.47 8.16
C ALA A 29 1.54 21.85 9.06
N ALA A 30 2.06 20.68 8.68
CA ALA A 30 3.15 20.02 9.38
C ALA A 30 4.45 20.84 9.36
N ALA A 31 4.80 21.43 8.21
CA ALA A 31 5.95 22.32 8.09
C ALA A 31 5.86 23.53 9.05
N ARG A 32 4.69 24.17 9.11
CA ARG A 32 4.43 25.26 10.07
C ARG A 32 4.49 24.81 11.53
N ALA A 33 4.10 23.56 11.80
CA ALA A 33 4.24 22.94 13.12
C ALA A 33 5.69 22.52 13.45
N GLY A 34 6.65 22.74 12.54
CA GLY A 34 8.06 22.51 12.77
C GLY A 34 8.59 21.18 12.24
N PHE A 35 7.76 20.33 11.63
CA PHE A 35 8.22 19.13 10.95
C PHE A 35 8.98 19.49 9.66
N GLN A 36 9.85 18.60 9.21
CA GLN A 36 10.51 18.69 7.92
C GLN A 36 9.83 17.72 6.94
N PRO A 37 9.13 18.22 5.90
CA PRO A 37 8.54 17.34 4.91
C PRO A 37 9.60 16.73 4.00
N LEU A 38 9.62 15.40 3.90
CA LEU A 38 10.37 14.66 2.90
C LEU A 38 9.42 14.27 1.75
N VAL A 39 9.35 15.14 0.74
CA VAL A 39 8.43 14.98 -0.39
C VAL A 39 8.91 13.90 -1.36
N GLN A 40 8.00 13.02 -1.77
CA GLN A 40 8.22 11.97 -2.74
C GLN A 40 7.05 11.90 -3.74
N PHE A 41 7.35 11.60 -5.00
CA PHE A 41 6.32 11.26 -5.99
C PHE A 41 5.80 9.85 -5.76
N LEU A 42 4.49 9.68 -5.87
CA LEU A 42 3.87 8.38 -5.90
C LEU A 42 4.17 7.71 -7.25
N ARG A 43 4.65 6.47 -7.19
CA ARG A 43 4.89 5.64 -8.37
C ARG A 43 4.09 4.36 -8.24
N PRO A 44 2.89 4.30 -8.84
CA PRO A 44 2.11 3.07 -8.85
C PRO A 44 2.93 1.93 -9.44
N SER A 45 2.93 0.80 -8.75
CA SER A 45 3.57 -0.43 -9.16
C SER A 45 2.56 -1.31 -9.89
N PRO A 46 2.89 -1.86 -11.06
CA PRO A 46 2.01 -2.84 -11.73
C PRO A 46 1.84 -4.13 -10.91
N ASP A 47 2.73 -4.40 -9.94
CA ASP A 47 2.62 -5.55 -9.05
C ASP A 47 1.53 -5.40 -8.00
N VAL A 48 1.12 -4.16 -7.70
CA VAL A 48 -0.03 -3.86 -6.85
C VAL A 48 -1.25 -3.76 -7.75
N HIS A 49 -2.12 -4.76 -7.66
CA HIS A 49 -3.33 -4.81 -8.47
C HIS A 49 -4.35 -5.76 -7.86
N PHE A 50 -5.60 -5.55 -8.20
CA PHE A 50 -6.65 -6.56 -8.03
C PHE A 50 -7.07 -7.09 -9.39
N SER A 51 -7.44 -8.37 -9.41
CA SER A 51 -8.06 -8.97 -10.59
C SER A 51 -9.55 -8.77 -10.56
N VAL A 52 -10.13 -8.67 -11.75
CA VAL A 52 -11.54 -8.38 -11.93
C VAL A 52 -12.08 -9.12 -13.14
N ALA A 53 -13.28 -9.67 -13.01
CA ALA A 53 -14.08 -10.18 -14.11
C ALA A 53 -15.44 -9.47 -14.11
N ILE A 54 -15.91 -9.09 -15.30
CA ILE A 54 -17.17 -8.39 -15.50
C ILE A 54 -18.10 -9.31 -16.28
N PHE A 55 -19.27 -9.59 -15.72
CA PHE A 55 -20.29 -10.41 -16.36
C PHE A 55 -21.46 -9.55 -16.84
N GLN A 56 -22.17 -10.04 -17.84
CA GLN A 56 -23.43 -9.46 -18.29
C GLN A 56 -24.52 -10.52 -18.21
N ASN A 57 -25.62 -10.17 -17.56
CA ASN A 57 -26.80 -11.01 -17.50
C ASN A 57 -27.41 -11.16 -18.90
N HIS A 58 -27.66 -12.40 -19.31
CA HIS A 58 -28.19 -12.68 -20.64
C HIS A 58 -29.64 -12.20 -20.84
N ALA A 59 -30.46 -12.21 -19.79
CA ALA A 59 -31.88 -11.90 -19.88
C ALA A 59 -32.15 -10.39 -19.82
N THR A 60 -31.45 -9.66 -18.94
CA THR A 60 -31.69 -8.23 -18.73
C THR A 60 -30.72 -7.34 -19.49
N GLY A 61 -29.54 -7.86 -19.88
CA GLY A 61 -28.45 -7.08 -20.45
C GLY A 61 -27.68 -6.24 -19.43
N GLU A 62 -28.04 -6.31 -18.14
CA GLU A 62 -27.36 -5.60 -17.05
C GLU A 62 -25.97 -6.19 -16.80
N ILE A 63 -25.05 -5.33 -16.36
CA ILE A 63 -23.72 -5.77 -15.91
C ILE A 63 -23.83 -6.30 -14.48
N GLN A 64 -23.40 -7.54 -14.28
CA GLN A 64 -23.37 -8.20 -13.00
C GLN A 64 -21.91 -8.44 -12.56
N GLU A 65 -21.70 -8.09 -11.29
CA GLU A 65 -20.55 -8.27 -10.40
C GLU A 65 -19.12 -8.27 -10.97
N LEU A 66 -18.30 -7.44 -10.30
CA LEU A 66 -16.84 -7.44 -10.34
C LEU A 66 -16.34 -8.51 -9.35
N SER A 67 -16.33 -9.79 -9.73
CA SER A 67 -15.88 -10.79 -8.76
C SER A 67 -14.35 -10.76 -8.62
N PHE A 68 -13.88 -10.55 -7.39
CA PHE A 68 -12.49 -10.77 -6.99
C PHE A 68 -12.19 -12.26 -6.80
N ASP A 69 -13.21 -13.11 -6.75
CA ASP A 69 -13.11 -14.55 -6.58
C ASP A 69 -13.82 -15.26 -7.75
N LEU A 70 -13.04 -15.63 -8.76
CA LEU A 70 -13.53 -16.28 -9.97
C LEU A 70 -14.26 -17.62 -9.74
N ARG A 71 -14.29 -18.13 -8.50
CA ARG A 71 -15.10 -19.29 -8.10
C ARG A 71 -16.59 -18.96 -7.98
N GLU A 72 -16.95 -17.69 -7.80
CA GLU A 72 -18.33 -17.21 -7.76
C GLU A 72 -18.88 -16.93 -9.15
N TRP A 73 -18.68 -17.87 -10.08
CA TRP A 73 -19.11 -17.71 -11.46
C TRP A 73 -20.64 -17.66 -11.55
N PRO A 74 -21.26 -16.56 -12.05
CA PRO A 74 -22.70 -16.48 -12.18
C PRO A 74 -23.18 -17.49 -13.24
N SER A 75 -24.16 -18.31 -12.87
CA SER A 75 -24.65 -19.41 -13.72
C SER A 75 -25.38 -18.93 -14.99
N ASP A 76 -25.83 -17.67 -15.02
CA ASP A 76 -26.61 -17.05 -16.09
C ASP A 76 -25.93 -15.80 -16.71
N GLY A 77 -24.64 -15.59 -16.42
CA GLY A 77 -23.86 -14.46 -16.91
C GLY A 77 -22.83 -14.83 -17.99
N LYS A 78 -22.68 -13.99 -19.01
CA LYS A 78 -21.57 -14.06 -19.97
C LYS A 78 -20.41 -13.19 -19.50
N LEU A 79 -19.19 -13.73 -19.52
CA LEU A 79 -17.98 -12.93 -19.33
C LEU A 79 -17.86 -11.89 -20.47
N VAL A 80 -17.83 -10.62 -20.10
CA VAL A 80 -17.68 -9.48 -21.03
C VAL A 80 -16.24 -9.04 -21.11
N ALA A 81 -15.58 -8.89 -19.96
CA ALA A 81 -14.21 -8.43 -19.84
C ALA A 81 -13.56 -8.97 -18.57
N GLY A 82 -12.24 -9.12 -18.59
CA GLY A 82 -11.46 -9.48 -17.42
C GLY A 82 -10.06 -8.87 -17.52
N GLY A 83 -9.46 -8.61 -16.36
CA GLY A 83 -8.13 -8.02 -16.30
C GLY A 83 -7.70 -7.70 -14.87
N SER A 84 -6.65 -6.90 -14.76
CA SER A 84 -6.15 -6.39 -13.48
C SER A 84 -6.15 -4.87 -13.48
N TYR A 85 -6.39 -4.27 -12.32
CA TYR A 85 -6.42 -2.81 -12.15
C TYR A 85 -5.75 -2.38 -10.85
N TYR A 86 -5.25 -1.15 -10.82
CA TYR A 86 -4.69 -0.53 -9.63
C TYR A 86 -5.84 0.01 -8.75
N PRO A 87 -6.05 -0.51 -7.52
CA PRO A 87 -7.28 -0.24 -6.77
C PRO A 87 -7.21 1.00 -5.87
N TYR A 88 -6.06 1.67 -5.79
CA TYR A 88 -5.84 2.80 -4.88
C TYR A 88 -5.96 4.15 -5.61
N HIS A 89 -6.60 5.11 -4.95
CA HIS A 89 -6.68 6.49 -5.39
C HIS A 89 -6.11 7.40 -4.31
N PHE A 90 -5.22 8.32 -4.70
CA PHE A 90 -4.60 9.29 -3.80
C PHE A 90 -4.96 10.71 -4.23
N PRO A 91 -5.12 11.64 -3.28
CA PRO A 91 -5.53 13.01 -3.57
C PRO A 91 -4.46 13.82 -4.33
N SER A 92 -3.21 13.35 -4.37
CA SER A 92 -2.11 14.02 -5.06
C SER A 92 -1.12 12.99 -5.61
N PRO A 93 -0.40 13.32 -6.71
CA PRO A 93 0.63 12.44 -7.29
C PRO A 93 1.94 12.46 -6.49
N PHE A 94 1.97 13.15 -5.35
CA PHE A 94 3.07 13.19 -4.39
C PHE A 94 2.52 13.15 -2.97
N ALA A 95 3.38 12.81 -2.02
CA ALA A 95 3.12 12.85 -0.59
C ALA A 95 4.43 13.21 0.12
N ALA A 96 4.39 13.43 1.43
CA ALA A 96 5.61 13.64 2.20
C ALA A 96 5.59 12.93 3.54
N TYR A 97 6.70 12.30 3.90
CA TYR A 97 6.92 11.92 5.29
C TYR A 97 7.18 13.16 6.14
N LEU A 98 6.52 13.25 7.28
CA LEU A 98 6.58 14.40 8.17
C LEU A 98 7.65 14.15 9.24
N LEU A 99 8.89 14.52 8.93
CA LEU A 99 10.03 14.17 9.76
C LEU A 99 10.10 15.07 11.00
N PRO A 100 10.21 14.51 12.21
CA PRO A 100 10.53 15.29 13.40
C PRO A 100 12.00 15.77 13.31
N ARG A 101 12.29 16.97 13.83
CA ARG A 101 13.63 17.60 13.68
C ARG A 101 14.75 16.88 14.41
N ASP A 102 14.42 16.10 15.42
CA ASP A 102 15.34 15.33 16.25
C ASP A 102 15.55 13.90 15.75
N LEU A 103 15.02 13.55 14.56
CA LEU A 103 15.20 12.23 13.95
C LEU A 103 16.69 11.97 13.68
N VAL A 104 17.24 10.90 14.24
CA VAL A 104 18.68 10.56 14.09
C VAL A 104 18.92 9.48 13.04
N VAL A 105 20.06 9.55 12.35
CA VAL A 105 20.45 8.51 11.38
C VAL A 105 20.61 7.17 12.11
N GLY A 106 20.02 6.12 11.56
CA GLY A 106 19.94 4.81 12.17
C GLY A 106 18.74 4.63 13.10
N GLU A 107 17.92 5.66 13.32
CA GLU A 107 16.67 5.53 14.08
C GLU A 107 15.68 4.66 13.32
N GLU A 108 15.18 3.62 13.99
CA GLU A 108 14.11 2.79 13.51
C GLU A 108 12.76 3.39 13.90
N VAL A 109 11.94 3.68 12.90
CA VAL A 109 10.63 4.30 13.05
C VAL A 109 9.54 3.42 12.45
N TRP A 110 8.30 3.76 12.74
CA TRP A 110 7.13 3.23 12.07
C TRP A 110 6.57 4.26 11.10
N LEU A 111 6.46 3.91 9.83
CA LEU A 111 5.76 4.71 8.83
C LEU A 111 4.29 4.24 8.81
N ASP A 112 3.37 5.06 9.31
CA ASP A 112 1.96 4.67 9.48
C ASP A 112 1.14 4.69 8.19
N ASP A 113 1.61 5.45 7.20
CA ASP A 113 1.10 5.47 5.84
C ASP A 113 2.28 5.55 4.86
N LEU A 114 2.69 4.40 4.33
CA LEU A 114 3.82 4.27 3.40
C LEU A 114 3.58 5.15 2.17
N ILE A 115 4.60 5.63 1.45
CA ILE A 115 4.41 6.33 0.16
C ILE A 115 4.71 5.36 -0.99
N GLU A 116 5.69 4.50 -0.80
CA GLU A 116 6.13 3.46 -1.73
C GLU A 116 5.02 2.44 -1.99
N ASP A 117 5.01 1.88 -3.19
CA ASP A 117 3.96 0.97 -3.61
C ASP A 117 4.45 -0.48 -3.60
N LEU A 118 4.46 -1.06 -2.39
CA LEU A 118 4.94 -2.41 -2.11
C LEU A 118 3.77 -3.38 -1.94
N VAL A 119 3.92 -4.63 -2.39
CA VAL A 119 2.88 -5.66 -2.24
C VAL A 119 2.89 -6.22 -0.81
N ALA A 120 1.77 -6.11 -0.09
CA ALA A 120 1.60 -6.66 1.26
C ALA A 120 1.27 -8.15 1.28
N ALA A 121 0.49 -8.61 0.30
CA ALA A 121 0.00 -9.99 0.25
C ALA A 121 -0.16 -10.47 -1.19
N ARG A 122 -0.18 -11.80 -1.36
CA ARG A 122 -0.34 -12.47 -2.64
C ARG A 122 -1.46 -13.51 -2.53
N GLY A 123 -2.62 -13.18 -3.09
CA GLY A 123 -3.75 -14.10 -3.28
C GLY A 123 -3.63 -14.94 -4.56
N SER A 124 -4.10 -16.19 -4.53
CA SER A 124 -4.14 -17.06 -5.73
C SER A 124 -5.00 -16.49 -6.87
N ASN A 125 -6.02 -15.69 -6.54
CA ASN A 125 -6.95 -15.00 -7.44
C ASN A 125 -6.39 -13.69 -8.06
N GLY A 126 -5.10 -13.40 -7.92
CA GLY A 126 -4.53 -12.14 -8.40
C GLY A 126 -4.88 -10.92 -7.53
N PHE A 127 -5.20 -11.14 -6.25
CA PHE A 127 -5.23 -10.10 -5.22
C PHE A 127 -3.80 -9.75 -4.78
N ARG A 128 -3.38 -8.50 -4.99
CA ARG A 128 -2.07 -7.97 -4.61
C ARG A 128 -2.23 -6.58 -3.96
N PRO A 129 -2.68 -6.50 -2.70
CA PRO A 129 -2.87 -5.23 -2.02
C PRO A 129 -1.53 -4.54 -1.73
N ARG A 130 -1.60 -3.23 -1.63
CA ARG A 130 -0.51 -2.35 -1.21
C ARG A 130 -0.26 -2.49 0.29
N LEU A 131 1.01 -2.47 0.69
CA LEU A 131 1.46 -2.32 2.06
C LEU A 131 1.17 -0.90 2.56
N SER A 132 0.28 -0.80 3.54
CA SER A 132 -0.16 0.48 4.10
C SER A 132 0.87 1.09 5.03
N ALA A 133 1.58 0.29 5.81
CA ALA A 133 2.50 0.76 6.85
C ALA A 133 3.67 -0.23 7.01
N ALA A 134 4.82 0.26 7.47
CA ALA A 134 6.00 -0.57 7.65
C ALA A 134 6.99 0.04 8.64
N PRO A 135 7.81 -0.77 9.33
CA PRO A 135 8.98 -0.25 10.01
C PRO A 135 10.04 0.14 8.97
N ALA A 136 10.81 1.18 9.29
CA ALA A 136 11.89 1.66 8.42
C ALA A 136 13.02 2.30 9.23
N VAL A 137 14.21 2.35 8.64
CA VAL A 137 15.37 3.01 9.24
C VAL A 137 15.65 4.31 8.51
N TRP A 138 15.80 5.42 9.26
CA TRP A 138 16.23 6.68 8.68
C TRP A 138 17.72 6.64 8.30
N ASN A 139 18.04 6.76 7.02
CA ASN A 139 19.43 6.70 6.54
C ASN A 139 20.08 8.08 6.33
N GLY A 140 19.41 9.16 6.76
CA GLY A 140 19.86 10.54 6.59
C GLY A 140 19.40 11.22 5.28
N ARG A 141 18.80 10.47 4.36
CA ARG A 141 18.23 10.99 3.10
C ARG A 141 16.80 10.53 2.87
N GLY A 142 16.51 9.29 3.24
CA GLY A 142 15.23 8.61 3.07
C GLY A 142 15.07 7.50 4.09
N PHE A 143 14.06 6.67 3.88
CA PHE A 143 13.78 5.52 4.71
C PHE A 143 14.16 4.22 4.00
N ASP A 144 14.97 3.40 4.66
CA ASP A 144 15.20 2.02 4.26
C ASP A 144 14.06 1.19 4.85
N ILE A 145 13.09 0.80 4.01
CA ILE A 145 11.92 0.03 4.45
C ILE A 145 12.36 -1.37 4.87
N LEU A 146 12.04 -1.77 6.10
CA LEU A 146 12.37 -3.08 6.66
C LEU A 146 11.34 -4.15 6.27
N PHE A 147 10.95 -4.18 4.99
CA PHE A 147 9.99 -5.13 4.44
C PHE A 147 10.40 -5.54 3.02
N ASP A 148 10.56 -6.83 2.79
CA ASP A 148 10.84 -7.43 1.49
C ASP A 148 9.55 -8.07 0.92
N PRO A 149 8.94 -7.51 -0.15
CA PRO A 149 7.70 -8.05 -0.74
C PRO A 149 7.80 -9.46 -1.33
N VAL A 150 9.01 -10.01 -1.49
CA VAL A 150 9.22 -11.39 -1.92
C VAL A 150 9.19 -12.35 -0.73
N GLN A 151 9.67 -11.91 0.42
CA GLN A 151 9.92 -12.77 1.58
C GLN A 151 8.89 -12.57 2.70
N ASP A 152 8.45 -11.34 2.90
CA ASP A 152 7.64 -10.94 4.05
C ASP A 152 6.14 -10.83 3.69
N ALA A 153 5.83 -10.61 2.41
CA ALA A 153 4.46 -10.56 1.92
C ALA A 153 3.68 -11.83 2.29
N GLU A 154 2.46 -11.65 2.77
CA GLU A 154 1.61 -12.76 3.15
C GLU A 154 1.18 -13.56 1.91
N CYS A 155 1.17 -14.88 2.02
CA CYS A 155 0.58 -15.72 0.99
C CYS A 155 -0.81 -16.11 1.43
N TRP A 156 -1.83 -15.60 0.72
CA TRP A 156 -3.23 -15.90 1.01
C TRP A 156 -3.68 -16.97 0.02
N ILE A 157 -3.87 -18.17 0.55
CA ILE A 157 -4.44 -19.28 -0.21
C ILE A 157 -5.93 -19.31 0.16
N GLY A 158 -6.75 -18.80 -0.76
CA GLY A 158 -8.21 -18.82 -0.67
C GLY A 158 -8.79 -20.12 -1.17
#